data_AF-A0AAV2YZV5-F1
#
_entry.id   AF-A0AAV2YZV5-F1
#
_cell.length_a   1.000
_cell.length_b   1.000
_cell.length_c   1.000
_cell.angle_alpha   90.00
_cell.angle_beta   90.00
_cell.angle_gamma   90.00
#
_symmetry.space_group_name_H-M   'P 1'
#
loop_
_entity.id
_entity.type
_entity.pdbx_description
1 polymer ?
#
loop_
_entity_poly.entity_id
_entity_poly.type
_entity_poly.pdbx_seq_one_letter_code
_entity_poly.pdbx_strand_id
1 'polypeptide(L)'
;MSAASGPGEAKGMSSTTTASNADLEDRTMAPAPTAATATSAANAGASASPPAPSPAASAAPLSPASADKVFAEVQNRIAKANETIKVFQAQEEMAMERKRTLETRSRMLEVENEKLRATILQNALQNGDAELKREHLALRQTLESFQTKIDQMREISLLSAKVVDSRIKTKQGRQYVEYKLQIETDIRGTLVLWHRYSTFLNLAATLKAKNPNSQHEIPELQTQSLTGFFSDQLIVDRINKLNEFLDVVTKADEFQWGIRIDKDTCVYKRKSKRAAGDRSSSGGSRESISTLASGARDSISSYMTGRASTISIESL
;
A
#
# COMPACT_ATOMS: atom_id res chain seq x y z
N MET A 1 51.08 53.01 13.13
CA MET A 1 51.23 53.82 14.36
C MET A 1 49.92 54.55 14.59
N SER A 2 49.43 54.50 15.84
CA SER A 2 48.30 55.25 16.43
C SER A 2 46.89 54.90 15.93
N ALA A 3 45.96 54.26 16.66
CA ALA A 3 45.48 54.28 18.06
C ALA A 3 44.26 55.19 18.32
N ALA A 4 43.42 54.71 19.24
CA ALA A 4 42.25 55.33 19.92
C ALA A 4 40.90 55.24 19.17
N SER A 5 39.74 54.98 19.77
CA SER A 5 39.31 54.78 21.16
C SER A 5 37.85 54.28 21.16
N GLY A 6 37.45 53.47 22.16
CA GLY A 6 36.03 53.30 22.55
C GLY A 6 35.54 54.50 23.39
N PRO A 7 34.52 54.40 24.29
CA PRO A 7 33.62 53.29 24.64
C PRO A 7 32.14 53.73 24.82
N GLY A 8 31.25 52.85 25.32
CA GLY A 8 29.91 53.23 25.77
C GLY A 8 29.13 52.11 26.47
N GLU A 9 29.21 52.08 27.80
CA GLU A 9 28.34 51.32 28.73
C GLU A 9 26.94 51.94 28.88
N ALA A 10 25.90 51.11 29.11
CA ALA A 10 24.91 51.21 30.20
C ALA A 10 23.87 50.06 30.03
N LYS A 11 23.62 49.11 30.96
CA LYS A 11 23.05 49.15 32.33
C LYS A 11 21.52 49.32 32.38
N GLY A 12 20.85 48.39 33.06
CA GLY A 12 19.47 48.51 33.59
C GLY A 12 18.41 47.66 32.87
N MET A 13 17.40 47.07 33.51
CA MET A 13 17.09 46.83 34.91
C MET A 13 15.91 45.84 34.95
N SER A 14 15.82 45.10 36.05
CA SER A 14 14.78 44.17 36.47
C SER A 14 13.34 44.65 36.27
N SER A 15 12.39 43.73 36.03
CA SER A 15 11.33 43.41 37.02
C SER A 15 10.29 42.40 36.51
N THR A 16 10.03 41.45 37.39
CA THR A 16 8.85 40.62 37.63
C THR A 16 7.52 41.33 37.43
N THR A 17 6.48 40.61 36.95
CA THR A 17 5.10 40.74 37.45
C THR A 17 4.30 39.47 37.19
N THR A 18 3.86 38.89 38.29
CA THR A 18 2.82 37.86 38.47
C THR A 18 1.44 38.47 38.21
N ALA A 19 0.55 37.77 37.51
CA ALA A 19 -0.90 37.98 37.66
C ALA A 19 -1.67 36.71 37.33
N SER A 20 -2.20 36.10 38.39
CA SER A 20 -3.28 35.14 38.39
C SER A 20 -4.53 35.72 37.71
N ASN A 21 -5.30 34.88 37.01
CA ASN A 21 -6.74 34.99 37.10
C ASN A 21 -7.40 33.62 36.91
N ALA A 22 -8.21 33.28 37.90
CA ALA A 22 -9.07 32.12 37.96
C ALA A 22 -10.37 32.37 37.19
N ASP A 23 -11.15 31.28 37.07
CA ASP A 23 -12.62 31.28 37.03
C ASP A 23 -13.31 31.64 35.70
N LEU A 24 -13.86 30.63 35.01
CA LEU A 24 -15.31 30.33 35.05
C LEU A 24 -15.70 29.14 34.14
N GLU A 25 -16.49 28.25 34.72
CA GLU A 25 -17.61 27.49 34.11
C GLU A 25 -17.32 26.30 33.18
N ASP A 26 -17.01 25.16 33.81
CA ASP A 26 -17.25 23.83 33.25
C ASP A 26 -18.74 23.49 33.32
N ARG A 27 -19.29 23.17 32.14
CA ARG A 27 -20.71 23.06 31.84
C ARG A 27 -21.06 21.57 31.72
N THR A 28 -21.90 21.12 32.67
CA THR A 28 -22.92 20.08 32.47
C THR A 28 -22.45 18.72 31.92
N MET A 29 -22.19 17.79 32.85
CA MET A 29 -22.23 16.35 32.61
C MET A 29 -23.58 15.93 32.00
N ALA A 30 -23.56 15.46 30.75
CA ALA A 30 -24.62 14.66 30.16
C ALA A 30 -24.14 13.19 30.10
N PRO A 31 -24.89 12.22 30.67
CA PRO A 31 -24.49 10.82 30.65
C PRO A 31 -24.74 10.18 29.27
N ALA A 32 -23.79 9.33 28.88
CA ALA A 32 -23.78 8.55 27.65
C ALA A 32 -24.99 7.61 27.50
N PRO A 33 -25.50 7.39 26.27
CA PRO A 33 -26.54 6.40 26.02
C PRO A 33 -25.97 4.98 26.10
N THR A 34 -26.61 4.17 26.94
CA THR A 34 -26.39 2.73 27.11
C THR A 34 -26.53 1.98 25.79
N ALA A 35 -25.44 1.35 25.36
CA ALA A 35 -25.42 0.40 24.26
C ALA A 35 -26.17 -0.88 24.66
N ALA A 36 -27.35 -1.10 24.06
CA ALA A 36 -28.05 -2.37 24.11
C ALA A 36 -27.36 -3.34 23.13
N THR A 37 -26.52 -4.22 23.66
CA THR A 37 -25.91 -5.32 22.92
C THR A 37 -26.94 -6.43 22.74
N ALA A 38 -27.52 -6.53 21.54
CA ALA A 38 -28.23 -7.71 21.08
C ALA A 38 -27.20 -8.66 20.44
N THR A 39 -26.83 -9.72 21.16
CA THR A 39 -25.99 -10.80 20.60
C THR A 39 -26.90 -11.93 20.13
N SER A 40 -26.99 -12.08 18.82
CA SER A 40 -27.55 -13.24 18.14
C SER A 40 -26.63 -14.46 18.23
N ALA A 41 -27.28 -15.61 18.31
CA ALA A 41 -26.76 -16.97 18.39
C ALA A 41 -25.69 -17.37 17.37
N ALA A 42 -24.75 -18.20 17.82
CA ALA A 42 -24.07 -19.20 16.99
C ALA A 42 -23.66 -20.43 17.83
N ASN A 43 -24.49 -21.47 17.69
CA ASN A 43 -24.25 -22.91 17.67
C ASN A 43 -22.85 -23.48 18.07
N ALA A 44 -22.85 -24.42 19.03
CA ALA A 44 -21.90 -25.53 19.10
C ALA A 44 -22.63 -26.77 19.65
N GLY A 45 -22.69 -27.82 18.82
CA GLY A 45 -23.41 -29.05 19.14
C GLY A 45 -22.63 -30.02 20.02
N ALA A 46 -23.38 -30.91 20.68
CA ALA A 46 -22.94 -32.27 20.99
C ALA A 46 -24.14 -33.14 21.43
N SER A 47 -24.44 -34.15 20.62
CA SER A 47 -24.70 -35.54 21.02
C SER A 47 -25.60 -35.82 22.24
N ALA A 48 -26.84 -36.27 21.98
CA ALA A 48 -27.42 -37.42 22.67
C ALA A 48 -28.64 -37.98 21.92
N SER A 49 -28.63 -39.28 21.69
CA SER A 49 -29.56 -40.14 20.95
C SER A 49 -31.04 -40.01 21.32
N PRO A 50 -31.98 -40.21 20.37
CA PRO A 50 -33.32 -40.70 20.68
C PRO A 50 -33.38 -42.24 20.58
N PRO A 51 -34.14 -42.93 21.45
CA PRO A 51 -34.30 -44.38 21.37
C PRO A 51 -35.26 -44.77 20.25
N ALA A 52 -34.98 -45.94 19.67
CA ALA A 52 -35.82 -46.64 18.72
C ALA A 52 -37.26 -46.82 19.24
N PRO A 53 -38.21 -46.91 18.32
CA PRO A 53 -38.95 -48.16 18.28
C PRO A 53 -39.07 -48.71 16.85
N SER A 54 -38.84 -50.01 16.74
CA SER A 54 -39.38 -50.87 15.70
C SER A 54 -40.05 -52.04 16.45
N PRO A 55 -41.01 -52.80 15.87
CA PRO A 55 -41.18 -52.98 14.44
C PRO A 55 -42.63 -53.06 13.93
N ALA A 56 -42.71 -53.13 12.61
CA ALA A 56 -43.61 -53.97 11.82
C ALA A 56 -44.66 -53.26 10.95
N ALA A 57 -44.52 -53.59 9.67
CA ALA A 57 -45.57 -53.85 8.70
C ALA A 57 -46.00 -52.70 7.77
N SER A 58 -45.79 -53.02 6.48
CA SER A 58 -46.66 -52.74 5.35
C SER A 58 -46.34 -51.51 4.53
N ALA A 59 -45.63 -51.76 3.43
CA ALA A 59 -45.74 -50.99 2.21
C ALA A 59 -47.21 -51.02 1.74
N ALA A 60 -47.90 -49.89 1.86
CA ALA A 60 -49.20 -49.63 1.25
C ALA A 60 -49.22 -48.17 0.74
N PRO A 61 -49.88 -47.89 -0.39
CA PRO A 61 -49.72 -46.65 -1.12
C PRO A 61 -50.33 -45.46 -0.36
N LEU A 62 -49.68 -44.31 -0.46
CA LEU A 62 -50.09 -43.04 0.16
C LEU A 62 -51.58 -42.75 -0.10
N SER A 63 -52.36 -42.63 0.98
CA SER A 63 -53.72 -42.09 0.91
C SER A 63 -53.66 -40.59 0.55
N PRO A 64 -54.46 -40.11 -0.42
CA PRO A 64 -54.40 -38.74 -0.92
C PRO A 64 -54.60 -37.69 0.21
N ALA A 65 -55.38 -38.01 1.24
CA ALA A 65 -55.68 -37.10 2.35
C ALA A 65 -54.50 -36.80 3.30
N SER A 66 -53.49 -37.67 3.38
CA SER A 66 -52.27 -37.42 4.17
C SER A 66 -51.22 -36.63 3.39
N ALA A 67 -51.16 -36.83 2.07
CA ALA A 67 -50.31 -36.03 1.20
C ALA A 67 -50.72 -34.56 1.26
N ASP A 68 -52.03 -34.27 1.19
CA ASP A 68 -52.57 -32.90 1.22
C ASP A 68 -52.20 -32.13 2.51
N LYS A 69 -52.21 -32.81 3.67
CA LYS A 69 -51.80 -32.19 4.94
C LYS A 69 -50.31 -31.85 4.98
N VAL A 70 -49.46 -32.75 4.48
CA VAL A 70 -48.01 -32.52 4.37
C VAL A 70 -47.72 -31.40 3.37
N PHE A 71 -48.42 -31.36 2.24
CA PHE A 71 -48.31 -30.27 1.28
C PHE A 71 -48.73 -28.92 1.88
N ALA A 72 -49.83 -28.86 2.64
CA ALA A 72 -50.26 -27.64 3.32
C ALA A 72 -49.25 -27.17 4.39
N GLU A 73 -48.63 -28.09 5.13
CA GLU A 73 -47.57 -27.75 6.09
C GLU A 73 -46.30 -27.25 5.40
N VAL A 74 -45.88 -27.89 4.31
CA VAL A 74 -44.76 -27.45 3.48
C VAL A 74 -45.06 -26.07 2.88
N GLN A 75 -46.27 -25.82 2.40
CA GLN A 75 -46.70 -24.50 1.90
C GLN A 75 -46.66 -23.43 2.99
N ASN A 76 -47.08 -23.74 4.22
CA ASN A 76 -47.00 -22.81 5.35
C ASN A 76 -45.55 -22.50 5.74
N ARG A 77 -44.67 -23.51 5.74
CA ARG A 77 -43.23 -23.32 5.98
C ARG A 77 -42.57 -22.50 4.87
N ILE A 78 -42.94 -22.72 3.60
CA ILE A 78 -42.48 -21.92 2.47
C ILE A 78 -42.98 -20.47 2.59
N ALA A 79 -44.24 -20.26 2.98
CA ALA A 79 -44.79 -18.92 3.19
C ALA A 79 -44.04 -18.16 4.30
N LYS A 80 -43.81 -18.80 5.46
CA LYS A 80 -43.01 -18.22 6.56
C LYS A 80 -41.55 -17.96 6.18
N ALA A 81 -40.93 -18.87 5.42
CA ALA A 81 -39.58 -18.69 4.91
C ALA A 81 -39.51 -17.48 3.94
N ASN A 82 -40.50 -17.33 3.05
CA ASN A 82 -40.60 -16.21 2.13
C ASN A 82 -40.80 -14.87 2.87
N GLU A 83 -41.60 -14.84 3.93
CA GLU A 83 -41.75 -13.64 4.78
C GLU A 83 -40.45 -13.29 5.50
N THR A 84 -39.74 -14.28 6.02
CA THR A 84 -38.44 -14.08 6.69
C THR A 84 -37.39 -13.55 5.71
N ILE A 85 -37.35 -14.07 4.49
CA ILE A 85 -36.47 -13.57 3.41
C ILE A 85 -36.81 -12.11 3.09
N LYS A 86 -38.10 -11.74 3.00
CA LYS A 86 -38.52 -10.35 2.75
C LYS A 86 -38.09 -9.41 3.87
N VAL A 87 -38.24 -9.82 5.13
CA VAL A 87 -37.79 -9.03 6.29
C VAL A 87 -36.26 -8.85 6.27
N PHE A 88 -35.52 -9.91 5.96
CA PHE A 88 -34.06 -9.84 5.84
C PHE A 88 -33.62 -8.91 4.70
N GLN A 89 -34.26 -9.00 3.53
CA GLN A 89 -34.01 -8.11 2.40
C GLN A 89 -34.31 -6.64 2.76
N ALA A 90 -35.45 -6.37 3.40
CA ALA A 90 -35.78 -5.02 3.86
C ALA A 90 -34.79 -4.51 4.92
N GLN A 91 -34.27 -5.39 5.78
CA GLN A 91 -33.25 -5.06 6.76
C GLN A 91 -31.90 -4.73 6.11
N GLU A 92 -31.50 -5.46 5.08
CA GLU A 92 -30.29 -5.17 4.29
C GLU A 92 -30.42 -3.83 3.55
N GLU A 93 -31.57 -3.54 2.96
CA GLU A 93 -31.85 -2.26 2.29
C GLU A 93 -31.78 -1.09 3.28
N MET A 94 -32.43 -1.20 4.45
CA MET A 94 -32.34 -0.20 5.51
C MET A 94 -30.90 -0.05 6.04
N ALA A 95 -30.14 -1.14 6.17
CA ALA A 95 -28.75 -1.08 6.59
C ALA A 95 -27.87 -0.37 5.55
N MET A 96 -28.10 -0.63 4.26
CA MET A 96 -27.41 0.03 3.16
C MET A 96 -27.74 1.52 3.08
N GLU A 97 -29.00 1.90 3.28
CA GLU A 97 -29.41 3.30 3.31
C GLU A 97 -28.83 4.04 4.53
N ARG A 98 -28.84 3.41 5.71
CA ARG A 98 -28.15 3.92 6.90
C ARG A 98 -26.65 4.10 6.65
N LYS A 99 -26.01 3.14 5.97
CA LYS A 99 -24.58 3.26 5.60
C LYS A 99 -24.35 4.46 4.66
N ARG A 100 -25.16 4.61 3.61
CA ARG A 100 -25.06 5.74 2.67
C ARG A 100 -25.27 7.10 3.34
N THR A 101 -26.25 7.20 4.22
CA THR A 101 -26.52 8.43 4.97
C THR A 101 -25.38 8.77 5.94
N LEU A 102 -24.82 7.77 6.63
CA LEU A 102 -23.65 7.95 7.48
C LEU A 102 -22.40 8.35 6.67
N GLU A 103 -22.15 7.72 5.52
CA GLU A 103 -21.04 8.09 4.63
C GLU A 103 -21.18 9.53 4.12
N THR A 104 -22.39 9.92 3.73
CA THR A 104 -22.69 11.30 3.30
C THR A 104 -22.44 12.28 4.44
N ARG A 105 -22.89 11.94 5.66
CA ARG A 105 -22.66 12.76 6.85
C ARG A 105 -21.17 12.84 7.21
N SER A 106 -20.41 11.74 7.15
CA SER A 106 -18.96 11.73 7.38
C SER A 106 -18.25 12.64 6.39
N ARG A 107 -18.60 12.54 5.11
CA ARG A 107 -18.03 13.40 4.06
C ARG A 107 -18.32 14.89 4.31
N MET A 108 -19.55 15.23 4.73
CA MET A 108 -19.88 16.62 5.08
C MET A 108 -19.07 17.11 6.28
N LEU A 109 -18.94 16.28 7.32
CA LEU A 109 -18.15 16.61 8.50
C LEU A 109 -16.65 16.77 8.17
N GLU A 110 -16.11 15.96 7.26
CA GLU A 110 -14.72 16.10 6.78
C GLU A 110 -14.50 17.44 6.09
N VAL A 111 -15.40 17.83 5.18
CA VAL A 111 -15.35 19.12 4.47
C VAL A 111 -15.48 20.29 5.45
N GLU A 112 -16.38 20.21 6.43
CA GLU A 112 -16.52 21.24 7.44
C GLU A 112 -15.28 21.34 8.34
N ASN A 113 -14.73 20.21 8.77
CA ASN A 113 -13.48 20.19 9.55
C ASN A 113 -12.30 20.79 8.77
N GLU A 114 -12.19 20.50 7.47
CA GLU A 114 -11.17 21.11 6.62
C GLU A 114 -11.34 22.64 6.55
N LYS A 115 -12.57 23.12 6.37
CA LYS A 115 -12.89 24.54 6.36
C LYS A 115 -12.59 25.21 7.71
N LEU A 116 -12.94 24.58 8.83
CA LEU A 116 -12.66 25.09 10.17
C LEU A 116 -11.16 25.18 10.41
N ARG A 117 -10.38 24.13 10.06
CA ARG A 117 -8.91 24.16 10.15
C ARG A 117 -8.30 25.28 9.32
N ALA A 118 -8.77 25.48 8.10
CA ALA A 118 -8.31 26.57 7.24
C ALA A 118 -8.63 27.95 7.85
N THR A 119 -9.82 28.11 8.42
CA THR A 119 -10.26 29.37 9.07
C THR A 119 -9.44 29.67 10.32
N ILE A 120 -9.21 28.66 11.18
CA ILE A 120 -8.38 28.79 12.38
C ILE A 120 -6.95 29.17 11.98
N LEU A 121 -6.38 28.49 10.98
CA LEU A 121 -5.05 28.81 10.47
C LEU A 121 -4.98 30.24 9.93
N GLN A 122 -5.98 30.67 9.15
CA GLN A 122 -6.05 32.03 8.63
C GLN A 122 -6.11 33.06 9.74
N ASN A 123 -6.95 32.86 10.75
CA ASN A 123 -7.05 33.76 11.90
C ASN A 123 -5.74 33.79 12.72
N ALA A 124 -5.10 32.64 12.92
CA ALA A 124 -3.81 32.55 13.61
C ALA A 124 -2.70 33.24 12.83
N LEU A 125 -2.67 33.13 11.50
CA LEU A 125 -1.70 33.84 10.67
C LEU A 125 -2.04 35.33 10.56
N GLN A 126 -3.30 35.75 10.60
CA GLN A 126 -3.64 37.17 10.54
C GLN A 126 -3.24 37.89 11.85
N ASN A 127 -3.49 37.24 12.99
CA ASN A 127 -3.28 37.81 14.32
C ASN A 127 -1.92 37.43 14.94
N GLY A 128 -1.18 36.51 14.34
CA GLY A 128 0.09 35.99 14.88
C GLY A 128 1.31 36.87 14.58
N ASP A 129 2.31 36.74 15.45
CA ASP A 129 3.58 37.44 15.38
C ASP A 129 4.38 37.10 14.10
N ALA A 130 5.30 37.99 13.72
CA ALA A 130 6.11 37.84 12.51
C ALA A 130 7.01 36.59 12.53
N GLU A 131 7.42 36.15 13.71
CA GLU A 131 8.20 34.93 13.91
C GLU A 131 7.38 33.67 13.61
N LEU A 132 6.16 33.58 14.16
CA LEU A 132 5.24 32.46 13.92
C LEU A 132 4.91 32.28 12.44
N LYS A 133 4.76 33.37 11.70
CA LYS A 133 4.58 33.36 10.23
C LYS A 133 5.79 32.79 9.50
N ARG A 134 7.00 33.18 9.91
CA ARG A 134 8.26 32.71 9.30
C ARG A 134 8.46 31.22 9.56
N GLU A 135 8.22 30.77 10.79
CA GLU A 135 8.30 29.36 11.16
C GLU A 135 7.27 28.52 10.40
N HIS A 136 6.02 28.99 10.29
CA HIS A 136 5.00 28.31 9.52
C HIS A 136 5.41 28.13 8.03
N LEU A 137 6.00 29.16 7.41
CA LEU A 137 6.53 29.05 6.05
C LEU A 137 7.69 28.05 5.97
N ALA A 138 8.63 28.09 6.91
CA ALA A 138 9.77 27.17 6.94
C ALA A 138 9.32 25.70 7.15
N LEU A 139 8.35 25.47 8.04
CA LEU A 139 7.76 24.15 8.27
C LEU A 139 6.99 23.67 7.03
N ARG A 140 6.22 24.54 6.38
CA ARG A 140 5.51 24.20 5.13
C ARG A 140 6.48 23.79 4.03
N GLN A 141 7.57 24.54 3.85
CA GLN A 141 8.62 24.21 2.89
C GLN A 141 9.30 22.87 3.23
N THR A 142 9.53 22.63 4.52
CA THR A 142 10.09 21.36 5.01
C THR A 142 9.14 20.20 4.71
N LEU A 143 7.84 20.36 4.99
CA LEU A 143 6.81 19.36 4.67
C LEU A 143 6.71 19.08 3.18
N GLU A 144 6.73 20.11 2.33
CA GLU A 144 6.74 19.93 0.87
C GLU A 144 7.98 19.16 0.39
N SER A 145 9.15 19.44 0.99
CA SER A 145 10.37 18.70 0.70
C SER A 145 10.28 17.23 1.11
N PHE A 146 9.67 16.95 2.27
CA PHE A 146 9.47 15.58 2.73
C PHE A 146 8.42 14.84 1.90
N GLN A 147 7.34 15.51 1.52
CA GLN A 147 6.34 14.95 0.63
C GLN A 147 6.97 14.54 -0.71
N THR A 148 7.78 15.43 -1.30
CA THR A 148 8.52 15.13 -2.53
C THR A 148 9.46 13.93 -2.34
N LYS A 149 10.16 13.84 -1.21
CA LYS A 149 11.01 12.68 -0.89
C LYS A 149 10.21 11.39 -0.72
N ILE A 150 9.05 11.45 -0.07
CA ILE A 150 8.15 10.31 0.08
C ILE A 150 7.70 9.82 -1.30
N ASP A 151 7.31 10.72 -2.20
CA ASP A 151 6.88 10.36 -3.55
C ASP A 151 8.02 9.81 -4.42
N GLN A 152 9.26 10.23 -4.16
CA GLN A 152 10.47 9.66 -4.79
C GLN A 152 10.84 8.29 -4.22
N MET A 153 10.75 8.12 -2.89
CA MET A 153 11.03 6.86 -2.21
C MET A 153 9.92 5.83 -2.39
N ARG A 154 8.73 6.27 -2.84
CA ARG A 154 7.64 5.38 -3.15
C ARG A 154 8.09 4.38 -4.19
N GLU A 155 7.96 3.11 -3.81
CA GLU A 155 8.33 2.02 -4.69
C GLU A 155 7.42 1.96 -5.90
N ILE A 156 8.04 1.72 -7.06
CA ILE A 156 7.34 1.62 -8.34
C ILE A 156 7.33 0.16 -8.76
N SER A 157 6.13 -0.41 -8.93
CA SER A 157 5.97 -1.79 -9.35
C SER A 157 6.00 -1.90 -10.87
N LEU A 158 6.69 -2.91 -11.39
CA LEU A 158 6.71 -3.26 -12.80
C LEU A 158 5.45 -4.03 -13.18
N LEU A 159 4.72 -3.56 -14.19
CA LEU A 159 3.58 -4.27 -14.78
C LEU A 159 3.98 -5.00 -16.07
N SER A 160 4.59 -4.28 -17.00
CA SER A 160 5.04 -4.83 -18.29
C SER A 160 6.35 -4.17 -18.74
N ALA A 161 7.14 -4.87 -19.55
CA ALA A 161 8.38 -4.34 -20.11
C ALA A 161 8.59 -4.85 -21.54
N LYS A 162 8.94 -3.95 -22.47
CA LYS A 162 9.23 -4.29 -23.87
C LYS A 162 10.29 -3.36 -24.47
N VAL A 163 11.10 -3.89 -25.37
CA VAL A 163 12.01 -3.13 -26.22
C VAL A 163 11.31 -2.76 -27.52
N VAL A 164 11.25 -1.46 -27.83
CA VAL A 164 10.47 -0.92 -28.95
C VAL A 164 11.36 -0.40 -30.08
N ASP A 165 12.57 0.03 -29.76
CA ASP A 165 13.42 0.76 -30.71
C ASP A 165 14.91 0.52 -30.38
N SER A 166 15.79 0.93 -31.28
CA SER A 166 17.23 0.84 -31.12
C SER A 166 17.95 2.04 -31.73
N ARG A 167 19.12 2.38 -31.18
CA ARG A 167 19.98 3.43 -31.74
C ARG A 167 21.44 3.07 -31.57
N ILE A 168 22.26 3.49 -32.53
CA ILE A 168 23.72 3.35 -32.47
C ILE A 168 24.30 4.66 -31.92
N LYS A 169 25.15 4.56 -30.90
CA LYS A 169 25.92 5.68 -30.37
C LYS A 169 27.40 5.42 -30.50
N THR A 170 28.17 6.50 -30.72
CA THR A 170 29.63 6.46 -30.74
C THR A 170 30.15 7.15 -29.49
N LYS A 171 30.93 6.44 -28.65
CA LYS A 171 31.66 7.01 -27.51
C LYS A 171 33.12 6.58 -27.61
N GLN A 172 34.05 7.53 -27.54
CA GLN A 172 35.50 7.27 -27.61
C GLN A 172 35.91 6.48 -28.87
N GLY A 173 35.32 6.79 -30.03
CA GLY A 173 35.61 6.09 -31.29
C GLY A 173 35.06 4.65 -31.37
N ARG A 174 34.35 4.17 -30.35
CA ARG A 174 33.67 2.87 -30.37
C ARG A 174 32.16 3.07 -30.49
N GLN A 175 31.57 2.36 -31.44
CA GLN A 175 30.13 2.31 -31.61
C GLN A 175 29.52 1.23 -30.72
N TYR A 176 28.33 1.50 -30.17
CA TYR A 176 27.54 0.54 -29.41
C TYR A 176 26.05 0.79 -29.61
N VAL A 177 25.24 -0.26 -29.44
CA VAL A 177 23.78 -0.18 -29.57
C VAL A 177 23.14 0.04 -28.21
N GLU A 178 22.21 1.00 -28.16
CA GLU A 178 21.25 1.18 -27.08
C GLU A 178 19.86 0.77 -27.57
N TYR A 179 19.10 0.14 -26.68
CA TYR A 179 17.76 -0.35 -26.92
C TYR A 179 16.78 0.47 -26.09
N LYS A 180 15.70 0.92 -26.72
CA LYS A 180 14.63 1.69 -26.07
C LYS A 180 13.71 0.74 -25.34
N LEU A 181 13.84 0.72 -24.02
CA LEU A 181 12.99 -0.03 -23.12
C LEU A 181 11.78 0.83 -22.73
N GLN A 182 10.59 0.28 -22.93
CA GLN A 182 9.32 0.81 -22.46
C GLN A 182 8.84 -0.05 -21.30
N ILE A 183 8.62 0.56 -20.14
CA ILE A 183 8.15 -0.10 -18.93
C ILE A 183 6.83 0.52 -18.52
N GLU A 184 5.82 -0.31 -18.30
CA GLU A 184 4.55 0.10 -17.72
C GLU A 184 4.60 -0.13 -16.21
N THR A 185 4.17 0.88 -15.46
CA THR A 185 4.23 0.90 -13.99
C THR A 185 2.86 1.18 -13.39
N ASP A 186 2.69 0.81 -12.12
CA ASP A 186 1.44 0.97 -11.38
C ASP A 186 1.09 2.43 -11.04
N ILE A 187 2.10 3.25 -10.71
CA ILE A 187 1.88 4.60 -10.18
C ILE A 187 2.39 5.74 -11.07
N ARG A 188 3.35 5.49 -11.98
CA ARG A 188 3.95 6.52 -12.84
C ARG A 188 3.60 6.37 -14.33
N GLY A 189 2.71 5.44 -14.66
CA GLY A 189 2.33 5.16 -16.05
C GLY A 189 3.46 4.50 -16.84
N THR A 190 3.68 4.93 -18.08
CA THR A 190 4.70 4.38 -18.97
C THR A 190 6.01 5.17 -18.86
N LEU A 191 7.10 4.48 -18.49
CA LEU A 191 8.46 5.00 -18.49
C LEU A 191 9.22 4.51 -19.73
N VAL A 192 10.06 5.37 -20.30
CA VAL A 192 10.86 5.06 -21.48
C VAL A 192 12.31 5.41 -21.23
N LEU A 193 13.21 4.47 -21.46
CA LEU A 193 14.65 4.63 -21.22
C LEU A 193 15.49 3.86 -22.22
N TRP A 194 16.79 4.18 -22.26
CA TRP A 194 17.73 3.56 -23.20
C TRP A 194 18.77 2.74 -22.43
N HIS A 195 18.87 1.46 -22.75
CA HIS A 195 19.83 0.57 -22.12
C HIS A 195 20.70 -0.18 -23.13
N ARG A 196 21.90 -0.54 -22.70
CA ARG A 196 22.79 -1.40 -23.47
C ARG A 196 22.37 -2.86 -23.33
N TYR A 197 22.73 -3.65 -24.32
CA TYR A 197 22.51 -5.11 -24.32
C TYR A 197 23.08 -5.81 -23.08
N SER A 198 24.23 -5.34 -22.57
CA SER A 198 24.88 -5.86 -21.36
C SER A 198 24.00 -5.80 -20.11
N THR A 199 23.13 -4.79 -20.00
CA THR A 199 22.22 -4.68 -18.85
C THR A 199 21.27 -5.87 -18.78
N PHE A 200 20.73 -6.29 -19.93
CA PHE A 200 19.83 -7.46 -20.02
C PHE A 200 20.58 -8.77 -19.82
N LEU A 201 21.80 -8.89 -20.34
CA LEU A 201 22.67 -10.05 -20.09
C LEU A 201 22.94 -10.25 -18.60
N ASN A 202 23.32 -9.18 -17.89
CA ASN A 202 23.58 -9.23 -16.45
C ASN A 202 22.33 -9.59 -15.65
N LEU A 203 21.17 -9.07 -16.07
CA LEU A 203 19.89 -9.42 -15.49
C LEU A 203 19.58 -10.91 -15.69
N ALA A 204 19.71 -11.43 -16.91
CA ALA A 204 19.49 -12.85 -17.22
C ALA A 204 20.41 -13.75 -16.40
N ALA A 205 21.71 -13.44 -16.32
CA ALA A 205 22.68 -14.17 -15.53
C ALA A 205 22.30 -14.19 -14.03
N THR A 206 21.88 -13.04 -13.49
CA THR A 206 21.45 -12.92 -12.09
C THR A 206 20.18 -13.71 -11.82
N LEU A 207 19.21 -13.69 -12.74
CA LEU A 207 17.96 -14.43 -12.59
C LEU A 207 18.17 -15.95 -12.66
N LYS A 208 19.02 -16.43 -13.59
CA LYS A 208 19.42 -17.84 -13.68
C LYS A 208 20.13 -18.30 -12.41
N ALA A 209 21.09 -17.52 -11.91
CA ALA A 209 21.83 -17.84 -10.68
C ALA A 209 20.95 -17.88 -9.43
N LYS A 210 19.93 -17.01 -9.33
CA LYS A 210 19.04 -16.93 -8.17
C LYS A 210 17.93 -17.98 -8.17
N ASN A 211 17.61 -18.55 -9.33
CA ASN A 211 16.48 -19.48 -9.47
C ASN A 211 16.91 -20.75 -10.25
N PRO A 212 17.80 -21.58 -9.68
CA PRO A 212 18.30 -22.78 -10.37
C PRO A 212 17.22 -23.83 -10.62
N ASN A 213 16.11 -23.80 -9.86
CA ASN A 213 14.99 -24.75 -9.95
C ASN A 213 13.72 -24.10 -10.54
N SER A 214 13.86 -23.03 -11.33
CA SER A 214 12.72 -22.38 -11.97
C SER A 214 12.03 -23.35 -12.94
N GLN A 215 10.70 -23.37 -12.92
CA GLN A 215 9.91 -24.13 -13.90
C GLN A 215 9.89 -23.40 -15.25
N HIS A 216 10.11 -22.08 -15.25
CA HIS A 216 10.23 -21.28 -16.46
C HIS A 216 11.68 -21.21 -16.92
N GLU A 217 11.94 -21.75 -18.12
CA GLU A 217 13.25 -21.63 -18.76
C GLU A 217 13.48 -20.20 -19.24
N ILE A 218 14.53 -19.54 -18.71
CA ILE A 218 14.91 -18.19 -19.14
C ILE A 218 15.60 -18.27 -20.51
N PRO A 219 15.04 -17.64 -21.56
CA PRO A 219 15.63 -17.64 -22.90
C PRO A 219 17.11 -17.20 -22.89
N GLU A 220 17.94 -17.89 -23.67
CA GLU A 220 19.37 -17.58 -23.70
C GLU A 220 19.65 -16.36 -24.57
N LEU A 221 20.11 -15.30 -23.92
CA LEU A 221 20.62 -14.11 -24.58
C LEU A 221 22.05 -14.38 -25.08
N GLN A 222 22.28 -14.15 -26.37
CA GLN A 222 23.60 -14.32 -27.00
C GLN A 222 24.65 -13.46 -26.30
N THR A 223 25.81 -13.99 -25.93
CA THR A 223 26.86 -13.23 -25.21
C THR A 223 27.76 -12.41 -26.14
N GLN A 224 27.66 -12.60 -27.44
CA GLN A 224 28.56 -11.99 -28.42
C GLN A 224 28.40 -10.47 -28.46
N SER A 225 29.49 -9.74 -28.26
CA SER A 225 29.53 -8.29 -28.47
C SER A 225 29.47 -7.98 -29.97
N LEU A 226 28.50 -7.16 -30.39
CA LEU A 226 28.49 -6.54 -31.70
C LEU A 226 29.70 -5.62 -31.79
N THR A 227 30.77 -6.07 -32.44
CA THR A 227 32.00 -5.29 -32.58
C THR A 227 32.12 -4.90 -34.05
N GLY A 228 31.91 -3.61 -34.35
CA GLY A 228 32.20 -2.99 -35.65
C GLY A 228 31.19 -3.19 -36.79
N PHE A 229 30.34 -4.22 -36.76
CA PHE A 229 29.33 -4.46 -37.81
C PHE A 229 27.92 -4.56 -37.22
N PHE A 230 27.18 -3.46 -37.29
CA PHE A 230 25.76 -3.42 -36.93
C PHE A 230 24.93 -3.62 -38.19
N SER A 231 24.53 -4.86 -38.46
CA SER A 231 23.49 -5.12 -39.45
C SER A 231 22.12 -4.89 -38.81
N ASP A 232 21.23 -4.17 -39.49
CA ASP A 232 19.86 -3.94 -39.02
C ASP A 232 19.14 -5.25 -38.71
N GLN A 233 19.37 -6.29 -39.51
CA GLN A 233 18.81 -7.63 -39.27
C GLN A 233 19.22 -8.20 -37.91
N LEU A 234 20.50 -8.07 -37.56
CA LEU A 234 21.03 -8.57 -36.30
C LEU A 234 20.46 -7.77 -35.10
N ILE A 235 20.28 -6.46 -35.27
CA ILE A 235 19.65 -5.62 -34.24
C ILE A 235 18.19 -6.05 -34.03
N VAL A 236 17.43 -6.27 -35.10
CA VAL A 236 16.04 -6.74 -35.03
C VAL A 236 15.95 -8.11 -34.35
N ASP A 237 16.81 -9.06 -34.72
CA ASP A 237 16.85 -10.39 -34.08
C ASP A 237 17.14 -10.29 -32.58
N ARG A 238 18.03 -9.38 -32.17
CA ARG A 238 18.28 -9.11 -30.75
C ARG A 238 17.09 -8.49 -30.05
N ILE A 239 16.39 -7.54 -30.67
CA ILE A 239 15.17 -6.95 -30.10
C ILE A 239 14.13 -8.05 -29.85
N ASN A 240 13.94 -8.96 -30.80
CA ASN A 240 13.00 -10.08 -30.67
C ASN A 240 13.38 -10.98 -29.48
N LYS A 241 14.65 -11.37 -29.35
CA LYS A 241 15.15 -12.16 -28.21
C LYS A 241 15.03 -11.44 -26.88
N LEU A 242 15.28 -10.13 -26.87
CA LEU A 242 15.12 -9.31 -25.66
C LEU A 242 13.65 -9.25 -25.24
N ASN A 243 12.73 -9.11 -26.20
CA ASN A 243 11.30 -9.10 -25.92
C ASN A 243 10.79 -10.45 -25.43
N GLU A 244 11.24 -11.55 -26.03
CA GLU A 244 10.95 -12.90 -25.56
C GLU A 244 11.45 -13.11 -24.12
N PHE A 245 12.70 -12.73 -23.86
CA PHE A 245 13.28 -12.76 -22.51
C PHE A 245 12.46 -11.93 -21.52
N LEU A 246 12.15 -10.68 -21.84
CA LEU A 246 11.38 -9.78 -20.98
C LEU A 246 9.97 -10.30 -20.70
N ASP A 247 9.33 -10.90 -21.71
CA ASP A 247 8.01 -11.49 -21.58
C ASP A 247 8.02 -12.65 -20.57
N VAL A 248 8.97 -13.58 -20.70
CA VAL A 248 9.15 -14.69 -19.75
C VAL A 248 9.43 -14.17 -18.34
N VAL A 249 10.41 -13.27 -18.18
CA VAL A 249 10.80 -12.80 -16.83
C VAL A 249 9.77 -11.90 -16.17
N THR A 250 8.86 -11.30 -16.95
CA THR A 250 7.78 -10.46 -16.44
C THR A 250 6.51 -11.26 -16.12
N LYS A 251 6.19 -12.30 -16.91
CA LYS A 251 5.01 -13.14 -16.67
C LYS A 251 5.20 -14.16 -15.56
N ALA A 252 6.41 -14.72 -15.40
CA ALA A 252 6.66 -15.75 -14.41
C ALA A 252 6.81 -15.16 -13.00
N ASP A 253 5.91 -15.46 -12.07
CA ASP A 253 5.85 -14.87 -10.72
C ASP A 253 7.10 -15.12 -9.84
N GLU A 254 7.89 -16.13 -10.18
CA GLU A 254 9.08 -16.53 -9.43
C GLU A 254 10.25 -15.56 -9.58
N PHE A 255 10.34 -14.84 -10.70
CA PHE A 255 11.46 -13.94 -10.95
C PHE A 255 11.27 -12.61 -10.23
N GLN A 256 12.20 -12.28 -9.35
CA GLN A 256 12.28 -10.97 -8.70
C GLN A 256 13.50 -10.21 -9.20
N TRP A 257 13.26 -9.03 -9.74
CA TRP A 257 14.31 -8.17 -10.25
C TRP A 257 13.89 -6.71 -10.20
N GLY A 258 14.88 -5.81 -10.29
CA GLY A 258 14.62 -4.39 -10.43
C GLY A 258 15.58 -3.78 -11.43
N ILE A 259 15.14 -2.69 -12.03
CA ILE A 259 15.92 -1.91 -12.98
C ILE A 259 15.90 -0.45 -12.58
N ARG A 260 17.07 0.18 -12.60
CA ARG A 260 17.21 1.60 -12.30
C ARG A 260 16.92 2.40 -13.55
N ILE A 261 16.01 3.35 -13.43
CA ILE A 261 15.64 4.26 -14.51
C ILE A 261 16.54 5.50 -14.45
N ASP A 262 16.65 6.07 -13.25
CA ASP A 262 17.43 7.27 -12.97
C ASP A 262 18.12 7.13 -11.60
N LYS A 263 18.83 8.20 -11.17
CA LYS A 263 19.51 8.27 -9.87
C LYS A 263 18.59 7.91 -8.70
N ASP A 264 17.36 8.43 -8.75
CA ASP A 264 16.40 8.34 -7.65
C ASP A 264 15.21 7.40 -7.96
N THR A 265 15.14 6.83 -9.16
CA THR A 265 13.99 6.04 -9.62
C THR A 265 14.40 4.61 -9.95
N CYS A 266 13.83 3.65 -9.22
CA CYS A 266 14.01 2.22 -9.45
C CYS A 266 12.65 1.55 -9.59
N VAL A 267 12.51 0.72 -10.63
CA VAL A 267 11.30 -0.06 -10.87
C VAL A 267 11.57 -1.50 -10.49
N TYR A 268 10.65 -2.11 -9.74
CA TYR A 268 10.81 -3.45 -9.19
C TYR A 268 9.69 -4.38 -9.63
N LYS A 269 10.08 -5.60 -9.99
CA LYS A 269 9.19 -6.75 -10.04
C LYS A 269 9.35 -7.56 -8.76
N ARG A 270 8.28 -7.62 -7.96
CA ARG A 270 8.21 -8.46 -6.77
C ARG A 270 7.42 -9.72 -7.04
N LYS A 271 7.71 -10.78 -6.27
CA LYS A 271 6.89 -11.99 -6.28
C LYS A 271 5.51 -11.60 -5.76
N SER A 272 4.49 -11.76 -6.60
CA SER A 272 3.12 -11.53 -6.17
C SER A 272 2.82 -12.56 -5.08
N LYS A 273 2.72 -12.10 -3.83
CA LYS A 273 2.21 -12.92 -2.72
C LYS A 273 0.70 -13.06 -2.93
N ARG A 274 0.28 -13.73 -4.00
CA ARG A 274 -1.12 -14.13 -4.11
C ARG A 274 -1.37 -15.16 -3.02
N ALA A 275 -2.22 -14.79 -2.06
CA ALA A 275 -2.93 -15.68 -1.16
C ALA A 275 -2.09 -16.62 -0.27
N ALA A 276 -1.07 -16.10 0.43
CA ALA A 276 -0.57 -16.76 1.64
C ALA A 276 -1.17 -16.10 2.88
N GLY A 277 -2.42 -16.49 3.16
CA GLY A 277 -3.02 -16.48 4.49
C GLY A 277 -3.40 -15.11 5.04
N ASP A 278 -4.71 -14.86 5.02
CA ASP A 278 -5.43 -14.43 6.22
C ASP A 278 -4.77 -15.02 7.48
N ARG A 279 -3.88 -14.23 8.08
CA ARG A 279 -3.32 -14.44 9.40
C ARG A 279 -3.61 -13.16 10.14
N SER A 280 -4.87 -13.04 10.55
CA SER A 280 -5.26 -12.49 11.85
C SER A 280 -4.30 -11.40 12.35
N SER A 281 -4.65 -10.16 12.02
CA SER A 281 -4.19 -8.99 12.74
C SER A 281 -4.72 -9.10 14.18
N SER A 282 -3.97 -9.82 15.01
CA SER A 282 -4.16 -9.89 16.45
C SER A 282 -3.11 -9.02 17.10
N GLY A 283 -3.54 -7.83 17.52
CA GLY A 283 -3.09 -7.23 18.77
C GLY A 283 -1.63 -6.79 18.86
N GLY A 284 -1.34 -5.62 18.31
CA GLY A 284 -0.16 -4.81 18.67
C GLY A 284 -0.58 -3.46 19.26
N SER A 285 -1.56 -3.45 20.16
CA SER A 285 -2.02 -2.25 20.88
C SER A 285 -1.33 -2.17 22.23
N ARG A 286 -0.16 -1.50 22.30
CA ARG A 286 0.31 -0.72 23.47
C ARG A 286 1.74 -0.21 23.23
N GLU A 287 1.86 1.04 22.82
CA GLU A 287 3.08 1.81 23.06
C GLU A 287 2.73 2.85 24.12
N SER A 288 2.88 2.44 25.38
CA SER A 288 2.83 3.36 26.51
C SER A 288 4.16 4.09 26.60
N ILE A 289 4.03 5.41 26.69
CA ILE A 289 5.07 6.40 26.93
C ILE A 289 5.87 6.00 28.17
N SER A 290 7.20 5.86 28.05
CA SER A 290 8.07 5.84 29.23
C SER A 290 9.41 6.50 28.92
N THR A 291 9.66 7.54 29.69
CA THR A 291 10.82 8.43 29.74
C THR A 291 12.06 7.78 30.38
N LEU A 292 13.24 8.09 29.80
CA LEU A 292 14.59 8.13 30.39
C LEU A 292 15.25 6.82 30.90
N ALA A 293 16.26 6.34 30.15
CA ALA A 293 17.56 5.91 30.69
C ALA A 293 18.58 5.62 29.55
N SER A 294 19.74 6.25 29.61
CA SER A 294 20.92 5.99 28.77
C SER A 294 21.58 4.65 29.13
N GLY A 295 22.07 3.91 28.13
CA GLY A 295 23.22 3.01 28.31
C GLY A 295 23.19 1.64 27.62
N ALA A 296 24.12 1.48 26.66
CA ALA A 296 24.83 0.24 26.29
C ALA A 296 24.16 -0.86 25.45
N ARG A 297 24.60 -0.89 24.17
CA ARG A 297 25.20 -1.99 23.39
C ARG A 297 24.45 -3.31 23.11
N ASP A 298 24.38 -3.55 21.79
CA ASP A 298 24.58 -4.79 21.04
C ASP A 298 23.63 -5.98 21.24
N SER A 299 22.75 -6.19 20.25
CA SER A 299 22.70 -7.41 19.40
C SER A 299 21.30 -7.59 18.82
N ILE A 300 21.18 -7.49 17.50
CA ILE A 300 20.35 -8.34 16.61
C ILE A 300 20.70 -7.93 15.17
N SER A 301 21.79 -8.52 14.69
CA SER A 301 21.91 -8.85 13.27
C SER A 301 21.31 -10.25 13.12
N SER A 302 20.27 -10.38 12.28
CA SER A 302 20.03 -11.56 11.42
C SER A 302 18.55 -11.68 11.01
N TYR A 303 18.04 -10.75 10.19
CA TYR A 303 16.90 -11.01 9.30
C TYR A 303 16.68 -9.87 8.28
N MET A 304 17.72 -9.45 7.56
CA MET A 304 17.56 -8.57 6.39
C MET A 304 18.49 -8.99 5.25
N THR A 305 18.38 -10.25 4.82
CA THR A 305 18.95 -10.73 3.56
C THR A 305 17.83 -11.10 2.59
N GLY A 306 17.11 -10.06 2.17
CA GLY A 306 16.18 -10.10 1.04
C GLY A 306 16.49 -8.96 0.07
N ARG A 307 17.77 -8.71 -0.22
CA ARG A 307 18.19 -7.60 -1.08
C ARG A 307 17.84 -7.94 -2.53
N ALA A 308 16.77 -7.32 -3.05
CA ALA A 308 16.48 -7.32 -4.48
C ALA A 308 17.69 -6.72 -5.21
N SER A 309 18.15 -7.42 -6.26
CA SER A 309 19.32 -7.02 -7.04
C SER A 309 18.96 -5.75 -7.81
N THR A 310 19.43 -4.59 -7.34
CA THR A 310 19.39 -3.35 -8.12
C THR A 310 20.67 -3.28 -8.94
N ILE A 311 20.56 -3.37 -10.26
CA ILE A 311 21.71 -3.15 -11.15
C ILE A 311 21.81 -1.64 -11.37
N SER A 312 22.66 -0.98 -10.58
CA SER A 312 23.14 0.38 -10.86
C SER A 312 24.30 0.30 -11.83
N ILE A 313 24.22 0.98 -12.96
CA ILE A 313 25.42 1.35 -13.73
C ILE A 313 25.42 2.86 -13.81
N GLU A 314 26.24 3.49 -12.97
CA GLU A 314 26.61 4.90 -13.13
C GLU A 314 27.21 5.07 -14.53
N SER A 315 26.53 5.87 -15.35
CA SER A 315 27.13 6.35 -16.59
C SER A 315 28.11 7.46 -16.24
N LEU A 316 29.40 7.21 -16.51
CA LEU A 316 30.41 8.25 -16.70
C LEU A 316 30.00 9.23 -17.79
#